data_AF-A0A645DQX4-F1
#
_entry.id   AF-A0A645DQX4-F1
#
_cell.length_a   1.000
_cell.length_b   1.000
_cell.length_c   1.000
_cell.angle_alpha   90.00
_cell.angle_beta   90.00
_cell.angle_gamma   90.00
#
_symmetry.space_group_name_H-M   'P 1'
#
loop_
_entity.id
_entity.type
_entity.pdbx_description
1 polymer ?
#
loop_
_entity_poly.entity_id
_entity_poly.type
_entity_poly.pdbx_seq_one_letter_code
_entity_poly.pdbx_strand_id
1 'polypeptide(L)'
;MSALPISGVGVVNSFFYDPPLRFWRDLDPEGKLTAIYNRYQFMQIKLASQLADADFEITSPRMDAVTLSVQPERFDFAKLHANFVLANQQDAALLKTNARLQLERTDGRVWSLFRVLPSAR
;
A
#
# COMPACT_ATOMS: atom_id res chain seq x y z
N MET A 1 -10.08 -5.63 19.29
CA MET A 1 -9.56 -5.92 20.65
C MET A 1 -9.90 -7.37 20.94
N SER A 2 -8.91 -8.26 21.07
CA SER A 2 -9.15 -9.70 21.24
C SER A 2 -9.48 -10.02 22.69
N ALA A 3 -10.48 -10.88 22.94
CA ALA A 3 -11.07 -11.14 24.26
C ALA A 3 -10.18 -11.91 25.27
N LEU A 4 -9.05 -12.47 24.83
CA LEU A 4 -8.22 -13.42 25.59
C LEU A 4 -7.28 -12.80 26.66
N PRO A 5 -6.70 -11.60 26.50
CA PRO A 5 -5.85 -11.00 27.55
C PRO A 5 -6.64 -10.57 28.79
N ILE A 6 -7.94 -10.24 28.60
CA ILE A 6 -8.81 -9.76 29.68
C ILE A 6 -9.15 -10.88 30.67
N SER A 7 -9.06 -12.14 30.27
CA SER A 7 -9.29 -13.30 31.14
C SER A 7 -8.03 -13.80 31.88
N GLY A 8 -6.92 -13.06 31.84
CA GLY A 8 -5.70 -13.40 32.59
C GLY A 8 -4.97 -14.65 32.09
N VAL A 9 -5.30 -15.14 30.90
CA VAL A 9 -4.61 -16.27 30.28
C VAL A 9 -3.32 -15.79 29.63
N GLY A 10 -2.21 -16.46 29.91
CA GLY A 10 -0.94 -16.24 29.22
C GLY A 10 -1.06 -16.64 27.74
N VAL A 11 -1.44 -15.69 26.89
CA VAL A 11 -1.52 -15.88 25.43
C VAL A 11 -0.23 -15.45 24.76
N VAL A 12 0.46 -16.38 24.11
CA VAL A 12 1.36 -16.06 23.00
C VAL A 12 0.48 -15.88 21.77
N ASN A 13 -0.02 -14.67 21.55
CA ASN A 13 -0.73 -14.30 20.32
C ASN A 13 0.27 -14.25 19.16
N SER A 14 0.71 -15.40 18.68
CA SER A 14 1.56 -15.50 17.49
C SER A 14 0.77 -16.14 16.37
N PHE A 15 0.13 -15.30 15.55
CA PHE A 15 -0.16 -15.68 14.18
C PHE A 15 1.13 -15.53 13.40
N PHE A 16 1.69 -16.62 12.89
CA PHE A 16 2.84 -16.58 11.99
C PHE A 16 2.41 -16.02 10.62
N TYR A 17 2.29 -14.70 10.53
CA TYR A 17 2.16 -13.98 9.28
C TYR A 17 3.54 -13.82 8.67
N ASP A 18 3.79 -14.48 7.53
CA ASP A 18 5.00 -14.24 6.74
C ASP A 18 4.82 -12.92 5.98
N PRO A 19 5.60 -11.86 6.29
CA PRO A 19 5.51 -10.62 5.53
C PRO A 19 5.80 -10.93 4.05
N PRO A 20 5.07 -10.33 3.09
CA PRO A 20 5.24 -10.67 1.68
C PRO A 20 6.55 -10.07 1.14
N LEU A 21 7.70 -10.64 1.49
CA LEU A 21 9.03 -10.11 1.17
C LEU A 21 9.25 -9.94 -0.33
N ARG A 22 8.59 -10.78 -1.15
CA ARG A 22 8.61 -10.63 -2.62
C ARG A 22 7.97 -9.33 -3.10
N PHE A 23 6.87 -8.89 -2.46
CA PHE A 23 6.21 -7.62 -2.76
C PHE A 23 7.12 -6.44 -2.39
N TRP A 24 7.79 -6.50 -1.23
CA TRP A 24 8.66 -5.41 -0.77
C TRP A 24 9.93 -5.24 -1.60
N ARG A 25 10.48 -6.33 -2.14
CA ARG A 25 11.73 -6.29 -2.93
C ARG A 25 11.66 -5.40 -4.16
N ASP A 26 10.50 -5.26 -4.79
CA ASP A 26 10.35 -4.42 -5.98
C ASP A 26 10.22 -2.93 -5.64
N LEU A 27 9.92 -2.62 -4.36
CA LEU A 27 9.93 -1.26 -3.81
C LEU A 27 11.28 -0.92 -3.16
N ASP A 28 11.87 -1.85 -2.40
CA ASP A 28 13.13 -1.70 -1.68
C ASP A 28 14.13 -2.81 -2.09
N PRO A 29 14.71 -2.74 -3.30
CA PRO A 29 15.61 -3.77 -3.83
C PRO A 29 16.92 -3.88 -3.04
N GLU A 30 17.33 -2.81 -2.36
CA GLU A 30 18.54 -2.78 -1.52
C GLU A 30 18.26 -3.18 -0.06
N GLY A 31 16.99 -3.40 0.30
CA GLY A 31 16.59 -3.85 1.64
C GLY A 31 16.82 -2.81 2.75
N LYS A 32 16.96 -1.51 2.41
CA LYS A 32 17.25 -0.43 3.37
C LYS A 32 16.14 -0.24 4.41
N LEU A 33 14.92 -0.65 4.07
CA LEU A 33 13.69 -0.50 4.86
C LEU A 33 13.23 -1.82 5.46
N THR A 34 14.04 -2.90 5.39
CA THR A 34 13.70 -4.24 5.89
C THR A 34 13.26 -4.22 7.36
N ALA A 35 13.90 -3.42 8.21
CA ALA A 35 13.52 -3.32 9.63
C ALA A 35 12.11 -2.74 9.84
N ILE A 36 11.59 -2.00 8.85
CA ILE A 36 10.27 -1.38 8.86
C ILE A 36 9.19 -2.37 8.41
N TYR A 37 9.38 -3.16 7.34
CA TYR A 37 8.33 -4.05 6.81
C TYR A 37 8.43 -5.53 7.21
N ASN A 38 9.56 -5.97 7.76
CA ASN A 38 9.78 -7.37 8.13
C ASN A 38 9.30 -7.68 9.56
N ARG A 39 8.02 -7.39 9.87
CA ARG A 39 7.37 -7.71 11.16
C ARG A 39 5.88 -8.05 10.95
N TYR A 40 5.21 -8.51 12.01
CA TYR A 40 3.76 -8.77 12.03
C TYR A 40 2.95 -7.48 11.85
N GLN A 41 2.37 -7.28 10.66
CA GLN A 41 1.87 -5.96 10.28
C GLN A 41 0.59 -5.99 9.45
N PHE A 42 -0.29 -5.06 9.77
CA PHE A 42 -1.35 -4.56 8.90
C PHE A 42 -0.73 -3.61 7.86
N MET A 43 -0.89 -3.91 6.57
CA MET A 43 -0.42 -3.04 5.50
C MET A 43 -1.55 -2.13 5.01
N GLN A 44 -1.29 -0.83 4.94
CA GLN A 44 -2.17 0.15 4.32
C GLN A 44 -1.43 0.90 3.23
N ILE A 45 -2.11 1.16 2.11
CA ILE A 45 -1.64 2.06 1.05
C ILE A 45 -2.43 3.37 1.15
N LYS A 46 -1.74 4.50 1.10
CA LYS A 46 -2.35 5.85 1.14
C LYS A 46 -1.81 6.71 0.01
N LEU A 47 -2.65 7.57 -0.55
CA LEU A 47 -2.19 8.61 -1.47
C LEU A 47 -1.61 9.78 -0.67
N ALA A 48 -0.43 10.25 -1.06
CA ALA A 48 0.28 11.34 -0.41
C ALA A 48 0.88 12.28 -1.47
N SER A 49 0.07 13.24 -1.94
CA SER A 49 0.48 14.19 -2.98
C SER A 49 1.66 15.08 -2.58
N GLN A 50 1.89 15.24 -1.28
CA GLN A 50 2.95 16.06 -0.68
C GLN A 50 4.33 15.38 -0.60
N LEU A 51 4.46 14.12 -1.04
CA LEU A 51 5.78 13.51 -1.20
C LEU A 51 6.54 14.35 -2.23
N ALA A 52 7.65 14.97 -1.84
CA ALA A 52 8.40 15.92 -2.68
C ALA A 52 8.99 15.22 -3.92
N ASP A 53 10.15 14.58 -3.76
CA ASP A 53 10.88 13.89 -4.84
C ASP A 53 10.75 12.36 -4.79
N ALA A 54 10.18 11.80 -3.72
CA ALA A 54 10.04 10.36 -3.54
C ALA A 54 8.71 9.84 -4.12
N ASP A 55 8.74 8.80 -4.95
CA ASP A 55 7.50 8.19 -5.48
C ASP A 55 6.66 7.52 -4.40
N PHE A 56 7.30 7.09 -3.31
CA PHE A 56 6.65 6.50 -2.17
C PHE A 56 7.47 6.69 -0.89
N GLU A 57 6.83 6.46 0.25
CA GLU A 57 7.45 6.39 1.57
C GLU A 57 6.85 5.21 2.34
N ILE A 58 7.72 4.43 2.99
CA ILE A 58 7.31 3.32 3.85
C ILE A 58 7.55 3.74 5.30
N THR A 59 6.48 3.82 6.07
CA THR A 59 6.54 4.15 7.50
C THR A 59 5.83 3.10 8.33
N SER A 60 6.20 3.00 9.60
CA SER A 60 5.48 2.19 10.58
C SER A 60 4.97 3.10 11.70
N PRO A 61 3.80 3.75 11.51
CA PRO A 61 3.28 4.71 12.49
C PRO A 61 2.83 4.05 13.80
N ARG A 62 2.65 2.73 13.79
CA ARG A 62 2.34 1.88 14.95
C ARG A 62 3.14 0.59 14.82
N MET A 63 3.41 -0.07 15.95
CA MET A 63 4.20 -1.31 15.98
C MET A 63 3.64 -2.45 15.10
N ASP A 64 2.34 -2.43 14.82
CA ASP A 64 1.60 -3.45 14.10
C ASP A 64 1.12 -2.99 12.71
N ALA A 65 1.61 -1.85 12.21
CA ALA A 65 1.16 -1.31 10.93
C ALA A 65 2.31 -0.80 10.08
N VAL A 66 2.22 -1.03 8.77
CA VAL A 66 3.02 -0.36 7.75
C VAL A 66 2.13 0.43 6.83
N THR A 67 2.48 1.69 6.64
CA THR A 67 1.85 2.58 5.69
C THR A 67 2.80 2.78 4.52
N LEU A 68 2.36 2.36 3.33
CA LEU A 68 2.94 2.76 2.07
C LEU A 68 2.22 4.01 1.59
N SER A 69 2.83 5.16 1.78
CA SER A 69 2.37 6.42 1.19
C SER A 69 2.90 6.48 -0.24
N VAL A 70 2.04 6.65 -1.23
CA VAL A 70 2.42 6.74 -2.65
C VAL A 70 2.04 8.09 -3.22
N GLN A 71 2.88 8.63 -4.11
CA GLN A 71 2.50 9.83 -4.81
C GLN A 71 1.56 9.46 -5.98
N PRO A 72 0.29 9.91 -5.95
CA PRO A 72 -0.74 9.45 -6.88
C PRO A 72 -0.44 9.67 -8.37
N GLU A 73 0.26 10.74 -8.75
CA GLU A 73 0.48 11.17 -10.13
C GLU A 73 1.67 10.47 -10.80
N ARG A 74 2.67 10.03 -10.02
CA ARG A 74 3.92 9.48 -10.56
C ARG A 74 4.25 8.07 -10.12
N PHE A 75 3.64 7.56 -9.04
CA PHE A 75 3.92 6.23 -8.55
C PHE A 75 3.58 5.17 -9.61
N ASP A 76 4.51 4.23 -9.80
CA ASP A 76 4.31 3.08 -10.68
C ASP A 76 3.59 1.95 -9.94
N PHE A 77 2.27 1.90 -10.07
CA PHE A 77 1.42 0.90 -9.44
C PHE A 77 1.69 -0.54 -9.90
N ALA A 78 2.40 -0.76 -11.01
CA ALA A 78 2.80 -2.10 -11.43
C ALA A 78 3.81 -2.74 -10.48
N LYS A 79 4.57 -1.94 -9.71
CA LYS A 79 5.46 -2.43 -8.62
C LYS A 79 4.69 -3.15 -7.52
N LEU A 80 3.39 -2.91 -7.39
CA LEU A 80 2.52 -3.58 -6.42
C LEU A 80 1.98 -4.93 -6.92
N HIS A 81 2.31 -5.33 -8.16
CA HIS A 81 1.73 -6.49 -8.86
C HIS A 81 0.19 -6.42 -8.93
N ALA A 82 -0.38 -5.22 -8.87
CA ALA A 82 -1.80 -4.99 -8.99
C ALA A 82 -2.19 -4.84 -10.46
N ASN A 83 -3.30 -5.47 -10.87
CA ASN A 83 -3.88 -5.25 -12.19
C ASN A 83 -4.82 -4.03 -12.22
N PHE A 84 -5.39 -3.68 -11.07
CA PHE A 84 -6.36 -2.61 -10.92
C PHE A 84 -6.16 -1.82 -9.64
N VAL A 85 -6.51 -0.53 -9.69
CA VAL A 85 -6.62 0.36 -8.54
C VAL A 85 -8.08 0.79 -8.42
N LEU A 86 -8.70 0.50 -7.28
CA LEU A 86 -10.04 1.00 -6.94
C LEU A 86 -9.88 2.22 -6.04
N ALA A 87 -10.54 3.31 -6.41
CA ALA A 87 -10.45 4.58 -5.69
C ALA A 87 -11.84 5.19 -5.49
N ASN A 88 -12.01 5.93 -4.39
CA ASN A 88 -13.19 6.78 -4.21
C ASN A 88 -13.13 8.00 -5.15
N GLN A 89 -14.18 8.82 -5.17
CA GLN A 89 -14.24 9.98 -6.06
C GLN A 89 -13.11 11.01 -5.84
N GLN A 90 -12.70 11.25 -4.59
CA GLN A 90 -11.64 12.22 -4.26
C GLN A 90 -10.28 11.73 -4.75
N ASP A 91 -9.94 10.49 -4.41
CA ASP A 91 -8.70 9.83 -4.80
C ASP A 91 -8.62 9.63 -6.33
N ALA A 92 -9.75 9.35 -6.97
CA ALA A 92 -9.83 9.19 -8.42
C ALA A 92 -9.47 10.49 -9.16
N ALA A 93 -9.73 11.67 -8.59
CA ALA A 93 -9.31 12.93 -9.21
C ALA A 93 -7.79 13.05 -9.29
N LEU A 94 -7.09 12.60 -8.25
CA LEU A 94 -5.62 12.60 -8.17
C LEU A 94 -5.01 11.51 -9.07
N LEU A 95 -5.63 10.34 -9.14
CA LEU A 95 -5.10 9.21 -9.92
C LEU A 95 -5.29 9.36 -11.43
N LYS A 96 -6.25 10.17 -11.88
CA LYS A 96 -6.49 10.44 -13.31
C LYS A 96 -5.31 11.08 -14.03
N THR A 97 -4.43 11.78 -13.31
CA THR A 97 -3.25 12.42 -13.89
C THR A 97 -2.07 11.46 -14.02
N ASN A 98 -2.16 10.24 -13.44
CA ASN A 98 -1.08 9.26 -13.50
C ASN A 98 -1.01 8.58 -14.87
N ALA A 99 0.13 8.74 -15.55
CA ALA A 99 0.37 8.18 -16.87
C ALA A 99 0.39 6.63 -16.92
N ARG A 100 0.51 5.97 -15.77
CA ARG A 100 0.51 4.50 -15.62
C ARG A 100 -0.85 3.92 -15.25
N LEU A 101 -1.88 4.77 -15.14
CA LEU A 101 -3.24 4.35 -14.85
C LEU A 101 -4.18 4.72 -15.99
N GLN A 102 -5.03 3.77 -16.38
CA GLN A 102 -6.08 3.99 -17.36
C GLN A 102 -7.43 3.83 -16.67
N LEU A 103 -8.27 4.87 -16.68
CA LEU A 103 -9.64 4.74 -16.17
C LEU A 103 -10.42 3.73 -17.02
N GLU A 104 -10.92 2.66 -16.39
CA GLU A 104 -11.65 1.60 -17.07
C GLU A 104 -13.15 1.64 -16.78
N ARG A 105 -13.53 1.83 -15.51
CA ARG A 105 -14.93 1.97 -15.11
C ARG A 105 -15.09 3.03 -14.05
N THR A 106 -16.26 3.66 -14.05
CA THR A 106 -16.72 4.49 -12.96
C THR A 106 -18.21 4.22 -12.77
N ASP A 107 -18.65 4.21 -11.51
CA ASP A 107 -20.07 4.24 -11.20
C ASP A 107 -20.64 5.69 -11.24
N GLY A 108 -19.77 6.67 -11.51
CA GLY A 108 -20.09 8.09 -11.58
C GLY A 108 -20.39 8.75 -10.23
N ARG A 109 -20.33 8.01 -9.11
CA ARG A 109 -20.81 8.50 -7.81
C ARG A 109 -19.89 8.19 -6.64
N VAL A 110 -19.32 7.00 -6.56
CA VAL A 110 -18.63 6.54 -5.36
C VAL A 110 -17.30 5.87 -5.66
N TRP A 111 -17.18 5.10 -6.75
CA TRP A 111 -15.94 4.39 -7.09
C TRP A 111 -15.51 4.56 -8.55
N SER A 112 -14.19 4.65 -8.74
CA SER A 112 -13.55 4.55 -10.05
C SER A 112 -12.52 3.42 -10.02
N LEU A 113 -12.53 2.62 -11.09
CA LEU A 113 -11.61 1.52 -11.31
C LEU A 113 -10.62 1.92 -12.41
N PHE A 114 -9.34 1.89 -12.05
CA PHE A 114 -8.24 2.14 -12.97
C PHE A 114 -7.54 0.82 -13.27
N ARG A 115 -7.24 0.56 -14.53
CA ARG A 115 -6.31 -0.47 -14.94
C ARG A 115 -4.88 0.01 -14.77
N VAL A 116 -4.05 -0.84 -14.20
CA VAL A 116 -2.60 -0.60 -14.10
C VAL A 116 -1.95 -0.97 -15.43
N LEU A 117 -1.24 -0.02 -16.02
CA LEU A 117 -0.46 -0.25 -17.23
C LEU A 117 0.90 -0.87 -16.86
N PRO A 118 1.48 -1.72 -17.72
CA PRO A 118 2.80 -2.31 -17.46
C PRO A 118 3.87 -1.23 -17.25
N SER A 119 4.82 -1.48 -16.34
CA SER A 119 6.05 -0.69 -16.24
C SER A 119 6.77 -0.67 -17.58
N ALA A 120 7.30 0.49 -17.98
CA ALA A 120 8.21 0.53 -19.11
C ALA A 120 9.47 -0.25 -18.70
N ARG A 121 9.87 -1.21 -19.53
CA ARG A 121 11.13 -1.95 -19.37
C ARG A 121 12.33 -1.02 -19.46
#